data_AF-A0A2G9NZM0-F1
#
_entry.id   AF-A0A2G9NZM0-F1
#
_cell.length_a   1.000
_cell.length_b   1.000
_cell.length_c   1.000
_cell.angle_alpha   90.00
_cell.angle_beta   90.00
_cell.angle_gamma   90.00
#
_symmetry.space_group_name_H-M   'P 1'
#
loop_
_entity.id
_entity.type
_entity.pdbx_description
1 polymer ?
#
loop_
_entity_poly.entity_id
_entity_poly.type
_entity_poly.pdbx_seq_one_letter_code
_entity_poly.pdbx_strand_id
1 'polypeptide(L)'
;NIFNESGVWRFRELLNFCQIDTENINECSKYLVSLDGSEGRQSKPYQMSKVAEFIGISNNKLWLQPEGYNPSGSFKDNGMATAVTHAKMVGAKKIVCASTGNTSASAGMFAANEGINCDVYIPSGQIAPGKLSQAYQFGAQIIQVDGNFDDALKQSLDDAKNHNGYTVNSVNPFRIEGQKTIPYRALEYLRWEAPDWIVYPGGALGNTSSCGKALME
;
A
#
# COMPACT_ATOMS: atom_id res chain seq x y z
N ASN A 1 0.62 21.63 3.48
CA ASN A 1 0.26 20.91 2.24
C ASN A 1 0.34 19.43 2.57
N ILE A 2 -0.80 18.73 2.67
CA ILE A 2 -0.86 17.33 3.16
C ILE A 2 0.02 16.37 2.34
N PHE A 3 0.23 16.66 1.05
CA PHE A 3 1.04 15.83 0.17
C PHE A 3 2.54 15.91 0.48
N ASN A 4 3.01 17.00 1.11
CA ASN A 4 4.39 17.10 1.60
C ASN A 4 4.60 16.31 2.90
N GLU A 5 3.52 15.99 3.60
CA GLU A 5 3.56 15.24 4.86
C GLU A 5 3.31 13.74 4.64
N SER A 6 2.66 13.38 3.53
CA SER A 6 2.53 11.99 3.08
C SER A 6 3.89 11.37 2.85
N GLY A 7 4.14 10.22 3.47
CA GLY A 7 5.32 9.42 3.20
C GLY A 7 5.35 8.85 1.78
N VAL A 8 4.23 8.91 1.03
CA VAL A 8 4.14 8.53 -0.38
C VAL A 8 4.29 9.78 -1.27
N TRP A 9 3.37 10.73 -1.13
CA TRP A 9 3.22 11.85 -2.07
C TRP A 9 4.25 12.95 -1.91
N ARG A 10 5.07 12.94 -0.85
CA ARG A 10 6.24 13.81 -0.79
C ARG A 10 7.30 13.45 -1.85
N PHE A 11 7.24 12.23 -2.39
CA PHE A 11 8.06 11.76 -3.50
C PHE A 11 7.32 11.79 -4.85
N ARG A 12 6.21 12.53 -4.97
CA ARG A 12 5.33 12.55 -6.15
C ARG A 12 6.02 12.82 -7.49
N GLU A 13 7.14 13.55 -7.48
CA GLU A 13 7.98 13.78 -8.68
C GLU A 13 8.53 12.45 -9.24
N LEU A 14 8.89 11.52 -8.36
CA LEU A 14 9.36 10.16 -8.70
C LEU A 14 8.18 9.20 -8.99
N LEU A 15 6.94 9.63 -8.79
CA LEU A 15 5.72 8.83 -8.92
C LEU A 15 4.75 9.40 -9.97
N ASN A 16 5.16 10.35 -10.81
CA ASN A 16 4.23 11.18 -11.59
C ASN A 16 3.63 10.47 -12.82
N PHE A 17 3.03 9.29 -12.63
CA PHE A 17 2.20 8.63 -13.64
C PHE A 17 0.92 9.42 -13.94
N CYS A 18 0.55 10.36 -13.06
CA CYS A 18 -0.58 11.27 -13.27
C CYS A 18 -0.29 12.36 -14.31
N GLN A 19 0.98 12.62 -14.63
CA GLN A 19 1.42 13.70 -15.53
C GLN A 19 0.85 15.07 -15.12
N ILE A 20 0.81 15.33 -13.81
CA ILE A 20 0.36 16.60 -13.23
C ILE A 20 1.54 17.51 -12.95
N ASP A 21 1.28 18.80 -12.77
CA ASP A 21 2.23 19.69 -12.11
C ASP A 21 2.27 19.37 -10.61
N THR A 22 3.38 18.77 -10.17
CA THR A 22 3.57 18.34 -8.78
C THR A 22 3.71 19.49 -7.80
N GLU A 23 3.98 20.71 -8.27
CA GLU A 23 3.99 21.91 -7.41
C GLU A 23 2.62 22.59 -7.36
N ASN A 24 1.72 22.25 -8.28
CA ASN A 24 0.34 22.73 -8.27
C ASN A 24 -0.53 21.94 -7.30
N ILE A 25 -0.81 22.54 -6.14
CA ILE A 25 -1.65 21.94 -5.10
C ILE A 25 -3.07 21.59 -5.57
N ASN A 26 -3.64 22.36 -6.49
CA ASN A 26 -4.99 22.11 -6.98
C ASN A 26 -5.03 20.86 -7.86
N GLU A 27 -3.99 20.64 -8.68
CA GLU A 27 -3.85 19.41 -9.44
C GLU A 27 -3.58 18.22 -8.52
N CYS A 28 -2.66 18.37 -7.56
CA CYS A 28 -2.40 17.32 -6.57
C CYS A 28 -3.70 16.93 -5.84
N SER A 29 -4.48 17.90 -5.34
CA SER A 29 -5.74 17.66 -4.64
C SER A 29 -6.82 17.04 -5.54
N LYS A 30 -6.80 17.32 -6.84
CA LYS A 30 -7.78 16.78 -7.78
C LYS A 30 -7.52 15.30 -8.08
N TYR A 31 -6.25 14.93 -8.24
CA TYR A 31 -5.86 13.62 -8.75
C TYR A 31 -5.37 12.66 -7.66
N LEU A 32 -4.51 13.11 -6.76
CA LEU A 32 -3.84 12.24 -5.78
C LEU A 32 -4.78 11.86 -4.63
N VAL A 33 -4.72 10.60 -4.25
CA VAL A 33 -5.51 10.02 -3.16
C VAL A 33 -4.64 9.85 -1.94
N SER A 34 -5.05 10.43 -0.82
CA SER A 34 -4.29 10.44 0.43
C SER A 34 -5.25 10.43 1.63
N LEU A 35 -4.84 9.80 2.73
CA LEU A 35 -5.60 9.79 3.99
C LEU A 35 -5.14 10.96 4.86
N ASP A 36 -5.42 12.18 4.38
CA ASP A 36 -4.96 13.42 4.98
C ASP A 36 -3.42 13.45 5.17
N GLY A 37 -2.69 12.84 4.23
CA GLY A 37 -1.23 12.68 4.24
C GLY A 37 -0.68 11.71 5.30
N SER A 38 -1.52 10.86 5.90
CA SER A 38 -1.11 10.00 7.01
C SER A 38 -0.32 8.77 6.58
N GLU A 39 -0.54 8.26 5.37
CA GLU A 39 0.20 7.12 4.84
C GLU A 39 1.71 7.41 4.78
N GLY A 40 2.52 6.52 5.37
CA GLY A 40 3.97 6.62 5.46
C GLY A 40 4.52 7.73 6.36
N ARG A 41 3.69 8.66 6.85
CA ARG A 41 4.09 9.85 7.62
C ARG A 41 4.84 9.50 8.91
N GLN A 42 4.29 8.56 9.68
CA GLN A 42 4.85 8.16 10.98
C GLN A 42 5.91 7.06 10.86
N SER A 43 6.24 6.62 9.63
CA SER A 43 7.14 5.50 9.39
C SER A 43 8.61 5.92 9.40
N LYS A 44 9.06 6.44 10.53
CA LYS A 44 10.46 6.85 10.76
C LYS A 44 11.31 5.66 11.20
N PRO A 45 12.47 5.38 10.58
CA PRO A 45 13.37 4.34 11.07
C PRO A 45 13.82 4.57 12.51
N TYR A 46 14.04 3.48 13.25
CA TYR A 46 14.65 3.54 14.58
C TYR A 46 15.65 2.40 14.82
N GLN A 47 16.63 2.66 15.68
CA GLN A 47 17.70 1.72 16.00
C GLN A 47 17.19 0.57 16.85
N MET A 48 17.67 -0.63 16.55
CA MET A 48 17.33 -1.87 17.26
C MET A 48 18.50 -2.35 18.10
N SER A 49 19.01 -1.52 19.01
CA SER A 49 20.26 -1.77 19.74
C SER A 49 20.31 -3.12 20.47
N LYS A 50 19.22 -3.51 21.16
CA LYS A 50 19.14 -4.81 21.85
C LYS A 50 19.16 -6.00 20.90
N VAL A 51 18.57 -5.86 19.71
CA VAL A 51 18.58 -6.91 18.69
C VAL A 51 19.95 -6.98 18.02
N ALA A 52 20.57 -5.82 17.76
CA ALA A 52 21.94 -5.74 17.24
C ALA A 52 22.93 -6.45 18.18
N GLU A 53 22.83 -6.21 19.48
CA GLU A 53 23.61 -6.91 20.51
C GLU A 53 23.37 -8.42 20.48
N PHE A 54 22.10 -8.85 20.42
CA PHE A 54 21.73 -10.26 20.36
C PHE A 54 22.32 -11.01 19.15
N ILE A 55 22.42 -10.36 17.98
CA ILE A 55 22.99 -10.94 16.76
C ILE A 55 24.49 -10.67 16.58
N GLY A 56 25.13 -10.00 17.54
CA GLY A 56 26.58 -9.77 17.55
C GLY A 56 27.09 -8.68 16.60
N ILE A 57 26.27 -7.66 16.29
CA ILE A 57 26.70 -6.49 15.49
C ILE A 57 26.65 -5.20 16.31
N SER A 58 27.34 -4.14 15.86
CA SER A 58 27.36 -2.86 16.58
C SER A 58 25.96 -2.25 16.73
N ASN A 59 25.66 -1.69 17.90
CA ASN A 59 24.32 -1.21 18.29
C ASN A 59 23.71 -0.13 17.38
N ASN A 60 24.53 0.55 16.57
CA ASN A 60 24.13 1.58 15.61
C ASN A 60 24.02 1.07 14.15
N LYS A 61 24.17 -0.24 13.92
CA LYS A 61 24.18 -0.87 12.59
C LYS A 61 22.89 -1.61 12.23
N LEU A 62 21.90 -1.66 13.13
CA LEU A 62 20.60 -2.24 12.85
C LEU A 62 19.48 -1.21 13.01
N TRP A 63 18.71 -1.03 11.95
CA TRP A 63 17.55 -0.15 11.92
C TRP A 63 16.31 -0.95 11.52
N LEU A 64 15.16 -0.55 12.08
CA LEU A 64 13.85 -1.05 11.68
C LEU A 64 13.09 0.10 11.00
N GLN A 65 12.57 -0.16 9.80
CA GLN A 65 11.62 0.71 9.11
C GLN A 65 10.18 0.27 9.46
N PRO A 66 9.46 0.99 10.33
CA PRO A 66 8.18 0.52 10.88
C PRO A 66 7.00 0.89 9.98
N GLU A 67 6.49 -0.04 9.19
CA GLU A 67 5.31 0.21 8.34
C GLU A 67 3.98 -0.13 9.02
N GLY A 68 4.01 -0.57 10.27
CA GLY A 68 2.80 -0.85 11.07
C GLY A 68 2.08 0.39 11.61
N TYR A 69 2.70 1.58 11.51
CA TYR A 69 2.11 2.85 11.95
C TYR A 69 1.26 3.54 10.88
N ASN A 70 1.13 2.93 9.71
CA ASN A 70 0.20 3.41 8.68
C ASN A 70 -1.26 3.31 9.19
N PRO A 71 -2.21 4.09 8.63
CA PRO A 71 -3.59 4.15 9.11
C PRO A 71 -4.31 2.79 9.24
N SER A 72 -4.10 1.86 8.31
CA SER A 72 -4.66 0.50 8.37
C SER A 72 -3.90 -0.43 9.31
N GLY A 73 -2.76 0.01 9.84
CA GLY A 73 -1.78 -0.80 10.55
C GLY A 73 -0.80 -1.55 9.64
N SER A 74 -0.65 -1.18 8.36
CA SER A 74 0.22 -1.94 7.45
C SER A 74 0.83 -1.14 6.30
N PHE A 75 1.93 -1.65 5.75
CA PHE A 75 2.60 -1.08 4.56
C PHE A 75 1.72 -1.03 3.30
N LYS A 76 0.56 -1.73 3.30
CA LYS A 76 -0.33 -1.82 2.14
C LYS A 76 -0.89 -0.46 1.74
N ASP A 77 -1.01 0.45 2.71
CA ASP A 77 -1.51 1.81 2.53
C ASP A 77 -0.66 2.60 1.53
N ASN A 78 0.66 2.43 1.56
CA ASN A 78 1.56 3.09 0.62
C ASN A 78 1.18 2.79 -0.83
N GLY A 79 0.98 1.51 -1.14
CA GLY A 79 0.59 1.08 -2.48
C GLY A 79 -0.89 1.34 -2.80
N MET A 80 -1.75 1.38 -1.78
CA MET A 80 -3.17 1.65 -2.00
C MET A 80 -3.42 3.11 -2.37
N ALA A 81 -2.68 4.04 -1.80
CA ALA A 81 -2.71 5.46 -2.17
C ALA A 81 -2.51 5.65 -3.68
N THR A 82 -1.45 5.06 -4.25
CA THR A 82 -1.15 5.16 -5.69
C THR A 82 -2.10 4.33 -6.56
N ALA A 83 -2.50 3.14 -6.11
CA ALA A 83 -3.42 2.30 -6.88
C ALA A 83 -4.82 2.90 -7.00
N VAL A 84 -5.35 3.48 -5.90
CA VAL A 84 -6.66 4.14 -5.90
C VAL A 84 -6.58 5.50 -6.60
N THR A 85 -5.45 6.20 -6.55
CA THR A 85 -5.19 7.36 -7.41
C THR A 85 -5.37 7.01 -8.89
N HIS A 86 -4.72 5.94 -9.36
CA HIS A 86 -4.90 5.51 -10.75
C HIS A 86 -6.33 5.03 -11.02
N ALA A 87 -6.97 4.31 -10.09
CA ALA A 87 -8.37 3.89 -10.22
C ALA A 87 -9.31 5.09 -10.45
N LYS A 88 -9.12 6.16 -9.68
CA LYS A 88 -9.84 7.44 -9.82
C LYS A 88 -9.59 8.09 -11.17
N MET A 89 -8.33 8.12 -11.64
CA MET A 89 -7.97 8.67 -12.95
C MET A 89 -8.67 7.98 -14.11
N VAL A 90 -8.78 6.65 -14.07
CA VAL A 90 -9.45 5.87 -15.13
C VAL A 90 -10.98 5.83 -14.96
N GLY A 91 -11.53 6.56 -13.98
CA GLY A 91 -12.96 6.66 -13.76
C GLY A 91 -13.60 5.40 -13.17
N ALA A 92 -12.81 4.55 -12.50
CA ALA A 92 -13.32 3.33 -11.88
C ALA A 92 -14.40 3.65 -10.84
N LYS A 93 -15.50 2.90 -10.88
CA LYS A 93 -16.62 3.05 -9.92
C LYS A 93 -16.54 2.07 -8.76
N LYS A 94 -15.66 1.08 -8.90
CA LYS A 94 -15.46 0.01 -7.95
C LYS A 94 -14.01 -0.43 -8.01
N ILE A 95 -13.40 -0.67 -6.86
CA ILE A 95 -12.16 -1.44 -6.75
C ILE A 95 -12.47 -2.85 -6.26
N VAL A 96 -11.65 -3.81 -6.67
CA VAL A 96 -11.80 -5.21 -6.27
C VAL A 96 -10.48 -5.79 -5.80
N CYS A 97 -10.52 -6.62 -4.76
CA CYS A 97 -9.36 -7.40 -4.33
C CYS A 97 -9.77 -8.77 -3.80
N ALA A 98 -8.86 -9.74 -3.89
CA ALA A 98 -8.96 -11.03 -3.23
C ALA A 98 -7.97 -11.05 -2.06
N SER A 99 -8.48 -10.89 -0.84
CA SER A 99 -7.64 -10.81 0.37
C SER A 99 -8.49 -10.91 1.63
N THR A 100 -7.93 -11.58 2.64
CA THR A 100 -8.58 -11.77 3.95
C THR A 100 -7.92 -10.95 5.07
N GLY A 101 -6.97 -10.06 4.74
CA GLY A 101 -6.21 -9.28 5.73
C GLY A 101 -5.85 -7.87 5.24
N ASN A 102 -4.63 -7.42 5.52
CA ASN A 102 -4.21 -6.02 5.35
C ASN A 102 -4.54 -5.37 3.99
N THR A 103 -4.50 -6.12 2.88
CA THR A 103 -4.84 -5.54 1.57
C THR A 103 -6.32 -5.13 1.49
N SER A 104 -7.24 -5.93 2.04
CA SER A 104 -8.67 -5.62 1.99
C SER A 104 -9.06 -4.53 3.00
N ALA A 105 -8.41 -4.49 4.16
CA ALA A 105 -8.55 -3.38 5.10
C ALA A 105 -8.11 -2.04 4.47
N SER A 106 -6.91 -2.01 3.88
CA SER A 106 -6.38 -0.84 3.18
C SER A 106 -7.26 -0.45 1.98
N ALA A 107 -7.67 -1.42 1.16
CA ALA A 107 -8.55 -1.16 0.01
C ALA A 107 -9.89 -0.53 0.44
N GLY A 108 -10.56 -1.12 1.45
CA GLY A 108 -11.81 -0.59 1.98
C GLY A 108 -11.65 0.85 2.49
N MET A 109 -10.61 1.12 3.28
CA MET A 109 -10.33 2.44 3.84
C MET A 109 -10.12 3.51 2.75
N PHE A 110 -9.26 3.24 1.76
CA PHE A 110 -8.98 4.17 0.67
C PHE A 110 -10.18 4.33 -0.28
N ALA A 111 -10.94 3.26 -0.52
CA ALA A 111 -12.16 3.34 -1.32
C ALA A 111 -13.23 4.20 -0.65
N ALA A 112 -13.44 4.01 0.65
CA ALA A 112 -14.35 4.82 1.45
C ALA A 112 -13.97 6.31 1.43
N ASN A 113 -12.67 6.62 1.50
CA ASN A 113 -12.16 8.00 1.41
C ASN A 113 -12.52 8.69 0.09
N GLU A 114 -12.48 7.95 -1.02
CA GLU A 114 -12.75 8.49 -2.36
C GLU A 114 -14.20 8.28 -2.84
N GLY A 115 -15.07 7.70 -2.00
CA GLY A 115 -16.44 7.35 -2.39
C GLY A 115 -16.51 6.30 -3.52
N ILE A 116 -15.52 5.41 -3.60
CA ILE A 116 -15.45 4.31 -4.57
C ILE A 116 -15.97 3.03 -3.89
N ASN A 117 -16.74 2.21 -4.60
CA ASN A 117 -17.17 0.92 -4.06
C ASN A 117 -15.98 -0.04 -3.90
N CYS A 118 -15.98 -0.89 -2.87
CA CYS A 118 -14.92 -1.87 -2.65
C CYS A 118 -15.50 -3.26 -2.47
N ASP A 119 -15.17 -4.17 -3.38
CA ASP A 119 -15.54 -5.58 -3.25
C ASP A 119 -14.31 -6.42 -2.86
N VAL A 120 -14.48 -7.25 -1.85
CA VAL A 120 -13.43 -8.11 -1.29
C VAL A 120 -13.86 -9.56 -1.46
N TYR A 121 -13.17 -10.27 -2.33
CA TYR A 121 -13.43 -11.67 -2.64
C TYR A 121 -12.64 -12.55 -1.68
N ILE A 122 -13.33 -13.53 -1.11
CA ILE A 122 -12.76 -14.45 -0.13
C ILE A 122 -13.28 -15.88 -0.33
N PRO A 123 -12.48 -16.92 -0.05
CA PRO A 123 -12.98 -18.29 -0.03
C PRO A 123 -13.98 -18.50 1.11
N SER A 124 -15.09 -19.17 0.80
CA SER A 124 -16.17 -19.50 1.74
C SER A 124 -15.68 -20.37 2.90
N GLY A 125 -16.20 -20.14 4.11
CA GLY A 125 -15.97 -20.98 5.30
C GLY A 125 -14.58 -20.94 5.94
N GLN A 126 -13.61 -20.21 5.38
CA GLN A 126 -12.20 -20.29 5.82
C GLN A 126 -11.71 -19.11 6.68
N ILE A 127 -12.57 -18.13 7.03
CA ILE A 127 -12.09 -16.85 7.59
C ILE A 127 -12.82 -16.45 8.87
N ALA A 128 -12.02 -16.23 9.92
CA ALA A 128 -12.49 -15.68 11.17
C ALA A 128 -12.99 -14.23 10.97
N PRO A 129 -14.18 -13.86 11.47
CA PRO A 129 -14.75 -12.52 11.32
C PRO A 129 -13.82 -11.38 11.75
N GLY A 130 -12.99 -11.61 12.78
CA GLY A 130 -12.02 -10.63 13.26
C GLY A 130 -11.02 -10.16 12.19
N LYS A 131 -10.65 -11.02 11.23
CA LYS A 131 -9.72 -10.67 10.14
C LYS A 131 -10.32 -9.69 9.13
N LEU A 132 -11.66 -9.67 9.02
CA LEU A 132 -12.39 -8.82 8.07
C LEU A 132 -12.99 -7.58 8.74
N SER A 133 -12.89 -7.47 10.06
CA SER A 133 -13.49 -6.38 10.85
C SER A 133 -13.21 -4.99 10.29
N GLN A 134 -11.95 -4.68 9.95
CA GLN A 134 -11.57 -3.40 9.35
C GLN A 134 -12.21 -3.19 7.97
N ALA A 135 -12.23 -4.22 7.11
CA ALA A 135 -12.84 -4.12 5.79
C ALA A 135 -14.35 -3.84 5.89
N TYR A 136 -15.05 -4.52 6.80
CA TYR A 136 -16.45 -4.24 7.11
C TYR A 136 -16.66 -2.82 7.64
N GLN A 137 -15.80 -2.37 8.55
CA GLN A 137 -15.88 -1.03 9.14
C GLN A 137 -15.81 0.08 8.07
N PHE A 138 -15.03 -0.13 7.02
CA PHE A 138 -14.93 0.80 5.89
C PHE A 138 -15.94 0.52 4.76
N GLY A 139 -16.97 -0.29 5.01
CA GLY A 139 -18.08 -0.51 4.07
C GLY A 139 -17.77 -1.40 2.88
N ALA A 140 -16.66 -2.15 2.91
CA ALA A 140 -16.34 -3.09 1.84
C ALA A 140 -17.38 -4.21 1.76
N GLN A 141 -17.80 -4.55 0.54
CA GLN A 141 -18.69 -5.67 0.28
C GLN A 141 -17.87 -6.96 0.24
N ILE A 142 -18.15 -7.88 1.16
CA ILE A 142 -17.45 -9.15 1.22
C ILE A 142 -18.20 -10.18 0.37
N ILE A 143 -17.54 -10.67 -0.67
CA ILE A 143 -18.06 -11.67 -1.60
C ILE A 143 -17.42 -13.00 -1.28
N GLN A 144 -18.21 -13.95 -0.81
CA GLN A 144 -17.76 -15.31 -0.55
C GLN A 144 -17.82 -16.12 -1.83
N VAL A 145 -16.70 -16.77 -2.16
CA VAL A 145 -16.55 -17.62 -3.34
C VAL A 145 -16.35 -19.06 -2.85
N ASP A 146 -17.13 -19.98 -3.40
CA ASP A 146 -16.93 -21.40 -3.15
C ASP A 146 -15.63 -21.85 -3.81
N GLY A 147 -14.70 -22.38 -3.01
CA GLY A 147 -13.38 -22.81 -3.49
C GLY A 147 -12.24 -22.30 -2.62
N ASN A 148 -11.06 -22.15 -3.23
CA ASN A 148 -9.84 -21.70 -2.57
C ASN A 148 -9.50 -20.22 -2.92
N PHE A 149 -8.32 -19.77 -2.51
CA PHE A 149 -7.87 -18.40 -2.79
C PHE A 149 -7.72 -18.10 -4.28
N ASP A 150 -7.24 -19.06 -5.09
CA ASP A 150 -7.05 -18.88 -6.52
C ASP A 150 -8.40 -18.75 -7.24
N ASP A 151 -9.42 -19.48 -6.79
CA ASP A 151 -10.80 -19.35 -7.28
C ASP A 151 -11.35 -17.95 -6.97
N ALA A 152 -11.17 -17.46 -5.74
CA ALA A 152 -11.58 -16.12 -5.33
C ALA A 152 -10.82 -15.03 -6.12
N LEU A 153 -9.51 -15.21 -6.35
CA LEU A 153 -8.71 -14.29 -7.15
C LEU A 153 -9.19 -14.26 -8.60
N LYS A 154 -9.41 -15.42 -9.22
CA LYS A 154 -9.91 -15.53 -10.58
C LYS A 154 -11.26 -14.83 -10.74
N GLN A 155 -12.22 -15.13 -9.84
CA GLN A 155 -13.53 -14.48 -9.85
C GLN A 155 -13.40 -12.97 -9.70
N SER A 156 -12.53 -12.49 -8.79
CA SER A 156 -12.31 -11.04 -8.63
C SER A 156 -11.79 -10.36 -9.89
N LEU A 157 -10.94 -11.04 -10.66
CA LEU A 157 -10.37 -10.51 -11.91
C LEU A 157 -11.38 -10.55 -13.06
N ASP A 158 -12.22 -11.57 -13.12
CA ASP A 158 -13.28 -11.67 -14.12
C ASP A 158 -14.38 -10.63 -13.87
N ASP A 159 -14.77 -10.41 -12.60
CA ASP A 159 -15.73 -9.37 -12.23
C ASP A 159 -15.19 -7.96 -12.47
N ALA A 160 -13.88 -7.74 -12.27
CA ALA A 160 -13.22 -6.48 -12.62
C ALA A 160 -13.47 -6.12 -14.09
N LYS A 161 -13.27 -7.09 -14.99
CA LYS A 161 -13.42 -6.89 -16.44
C LYS A 161 -14.87 -6.63 -16.84
N ASN A 162 -15.82 -7.34 -16.23
CA ASN A 162 -17.23 -7.32 -16.65
C ASN A 162 -18.02 -6.14 -16.08
N HIS A 163 -17.62 -5.57 -14.94
CA HIS A 163 -18.41 -4.57 -14.21
C HIS A 163 -17.69 -3.23 -13.99
N ASN A 164 -16.71 -2.90 -14.84
CA ASN A 164 -15.89 -1.69 -14.71
C ASN A 164 -15.20 -1.60 -13.33
N GLY A 165 -14.78 -2.75 -12.81
CA GLY A 165 -14.05 -2.89 -11.57
C GLY A 165 -12.54 -2.74 -11.81
N TYR A 166 -11.87 -2.10 -10.87
CA TYR A 166 -10.42 -1.88 -10.93
C TYR A 166 -9.71 -2.76 -9.91
N THR A 167 -8.87 -3.68 -10.37
CA THR A 167 -8.19 -4.60 -9.44
C THR A 167 -7.08 -3.89 -8.66
N VAL A 168 -7.11 -4.01 -7.34
CA VAL A 168 -6.04 -3.53 -6.43
C VAL A 168 -5.30 -4.70 -5.77
N ASN A 169 -5.36 -5.88 -6.39
CA ASN A 169 -4.53 -7.03 -6.03
C ASN A 169 -3.03 -6.72 -6.19
N SER A 170 -2.17 -7.57 -5.64
CA SER A 170 -0.71 -7.34 -5.66
C SER A 170 -0.09 -7.26 -7.07
N VAL A 171 -0.81 -7.74 -8.09
CA VAL A 171 -0.43 -7.63 -9.51
C VAL A 171 -0.58 -6.21 -10.06
N ASN A 172 -1.25 -5.31 -9.34
CA ASN A 172 -1.45 -3.94 -9.78
C ASN A 172 -0.10 -3.17 -9.72
N PRO A 173 0.40 -2.65 -10.86
CA PRO A 173 1.72 -2.02 -10.93
C PRO A 173 1.80 -0.73 -10.10
N PHE A 174 0.70 0.01 -9.97
CA PHE A 174 0.67 1.25 -9.19
C PHE A 174 0.86 0.98 -7.70
N ARG A 175 0.53 -0.22 -7.20
CA ARG A 175 0.86 -0.57 -5.81
C ARG A 175 2.36 -0.64 -5.56
N ILE A 176 3.13 -1.03 -6.57
CA ILE A 176 4.59 -1.07 -6.51
C ILE A 176 5.14 0.36 -6.47
N GLU A 177 4.57 1.30 -7.26
CA GLU A 177 4.95 2.72 -7.21
C GLU A 177 4.82 3.31 -5.81
N GLY A 178 3.71 3.06 -5.13
CA GLY A 178 3.53 3.57 -3.76
C GLY A 178 4.46 2.89 -2.75
N GLN A 179 4.60 1.56 -2.83
CA GLN A 179 5.48 0.81 -1.93
C GLN A 179 6.96 1.14 -2.10
N LYS A 180 7.40 1.56 -3.30
CA LYS A 180 8.80 1.94 -3.56
C LYS A 180 9.22 3.18 -2.75
N THR A 181 8.27 3.93 -2.19
CA THR A 181 8.58 5.04 -1.29
C THR A 181 9.11 4.60 0.08
N ILE A 182 8.84 3.36 0.51
CA ILE A 182 9.36 2.81 1.78
C ILE A 182 10.89 2.92 1.87
N PRO A 183 11.67 2.40 0.89
CA PRO A 183 13.12 2.59 0.89
C PRO A 183 13.54 4.05 0.69
N TYR A 184 12.80 4.88 -0.07
CA TYR A 184 13.11 6.32 -0.16
C TYR A 184 13.04 7.01 1.20
N ARG A 185 12.03 6.70 2.03
CA ARG A 185 11.94 7.23 3.40
C ARG A 185 13.10 6.77 4.28
N ALA A 186 13.48 5.50 4.16
CA ALA A 186 14.60 4.96 4.92
C ALA A 186 15.93 5.63 4.50
N LEU A 187 16.18 5.75 3.20
CA LEU A 187 17.37 6.39 2.65
C LEU A 187 17.42 7.88 3.00
N GLU A 188 16.32 8.61 2.82
CA GLU A 188 16.24 10.03 3.21
C GLU A 188 16.58 10.22 4.69
N TYR A 189 16.07 9.36 5.57
CA TYR A 189 16.39 9.41 7.00
C TYR A 189 17.88 9.10 7.28
N LEU A 190 18.48 8.19 6.51
CA LEU A 190 19.91 7.89 6.53
C LEU A 190 20.75 8.91 5.73
N ARG A 191 20.17 10.07 5.35
CA ARG A 191 20.83 11.13 4.56
C ARG A 191 21.39 10.63 3.24
N TRP A 192 20.66 9.71 2.61
CA TRP A 192 20.99 9.06 1.35
C TRP A 192 22.27 8.19 1.41
N GLU A 193 22.72 7.82 2.61
CA GLU A 193 23.74 6.81 2.81
C GLU A 193 23.09 5.41 2.79
N ALA A 194 23.19 4.72 1.65
CA ALA A 194 22.58 3.39 1.50
C ALA A 194 23.20 2.36 2.45
N PRO A 195 22.40 1.53 3.13
CA PRO A 195 22.92 0.46 3.98
C PRO A 195 23.48 -0.69 3.13
N ASP A 196 24.42 -1.44 3.70
CA ASP A 196 25.00 -2.63 3.05
C ASP A 196 23.95 -3.71 2.76
N TRP A 197 22.92 -3.80 3.62
CA TRP A 197 21.87 -4.80 3.53
C TRP A 197 20.49 -4.20 3.80
N ILE A 198 19.51 -4.65 3.02
CA ILE A 198 18.09 -4.36 3.21
C ILE A 198 17.35 -5.69 3.31
N VAL A 199 16.69 -5.93 4.44
CA VAL A 199 16.01 -7.20 4.72
C VAL A 199 14.50 -7.00 4.68
N TYR A 200 13.80 -7.74 3.81
CA TYR A 200 12.35 -7.68 3.65
C TYR A 200 11.71 -9.04 3.96
N PRO A 201 10.58 -9.09 4.69
CA PRO A 201 9.82 -10.33 4.87
C PRO A 201 9.28 -10.87 3.54
N GLY A 202 9.58 -12.14 3.24
CA GLY A 202 9.24 -12.82 1.98
C GLY A 202 7.79 -13.31 1.85
N GLY A 203 6.80 -12.60 2.38
CA GLY A 203 5.38 -12.98 2.27
C GLY A 203 4.73 -12.44 0.99
N ALA A 204 4.67 -11.11 0.86
CA ALA A 204 4.16 -10.45 -0.33
C ALA A 204 5.33 -9.94 -1.18
N LEU A 205 5.80 -10.78 -2.12
CA LEU A 205 7.01 -10.52 -2.91
C LEU A 205 6.96 -9.21 -3.73
N GLY A 206 5.78 -8.66 -3.99
CA GLY A 206 5.65 -7.32 -4.58
C GLY A 206 6.32 -6.22 -3.76
N ASN A 207 6.40 -6.33 -2.42
CA ASN A 207 7.11 -5.37 -1.58
C ASN A 207 8.64 -5.45 -1.77
N THR A 208 9.15 -6.67 -1.99
CA THR A 208 10.56 -6.87 -2.35
C THR A 208 10.84 -6.32 -3.74
N SER A 209 9.93 -6.54 -4.70
CA SER A 209 10.03 -5.96 -6.04
C SER A 209 10.02 -4.43 -6.02
N SER A 210 9.19 -3.79 -5.18
CA SER A 210 9.20 -2.34 -5.05
C SER A 210 10.50 -1.82 -4.44
N CYS A 211 11.12 -2.56 -3.52
CA CYS A 211 12.44 -2.23 -3.01
C CYS A 211 13.50 -2.29 -4.11
N GLY A 212 13.50 -3.34 -4.93
CA GLY A 212 14.41 -3.46 -6.07
C GLY A 212 14.22 -2.31 -7.07
N LYS A 213 12.97 -1.97 -7.40
CA LYS A 213 12.63 -0.84 -8.27
C LYS A 213 13.18 0.48 -7.73
N ALA A 214 12.99 0.77 -6.45
CA ALA A 214 13.47 2.00 -5.82
C ALA A 214 15.00 2.14 -5.83
N LEU A 215 15.76 1.05 -5.76
CA LEU A 215 17.22 1.10 -5.80
C LEU A 215 17.79 1.23 -7.22
N MET A 216 16.99 0.90 -8.24
CA MET A 216 17.39 1.00 -9.64
C MET A 216 17.13 2.39 -10.25
N GLU A 217 16.16 3.12 -9.71
CA GLU A 217 15.83 4.51 -10.08
C GLU A 217 16.74 5.52 -9.38
#